data_AF-A0A4Y2CA21-F1
#
_entry.id   AF-A0A4Y2CA21-F1
#
_cell.length_a   1.000
_cell.length_b   1.000
_cell.length_c   1.000
_cell.angle_alpha   90.00
_cell.angle_beta   90.00
_cell.angle_gamma   90.00
#
_symmetry.space_group_name_H-M   'P 1'
#
loop_
_entity.id
_entity.type
_entity.pdbx_description
1 polymer ?
#
loop_
_entity_poly.entity_id
_entity_poly.type
_entity_poly.pdbx_seq_one_letter_code
_entity_poly.pdbx_strand_id
1 'polypeptide(L)'
;MESSKPKSNIQTDKVKVFNGLIPRPIIIKHIKLHPIRGCIFLAYYVIFLSYKADKPSFFDDPIQSILAMFIMSLSEFGDIYEQFHHTHHQNIAKVFFIMYMALVALLLINMLIAMMGKTYQDIAERKNEWMRQWARIVLVVERGVPPHICLEQQRNYSQAMADGRRALVLRLEHNETEKEELRCIAEMRTSNVEQRARRKKRQAEKKAKTT
;
A
#
# COMPACT_ATOMS: atom_id res chain seq x y z
N MET A 1 -39.94 -17.47 16.22
CA MET A 1 -39.90 -16.65 14.98
C MET A 1 -38.51 -16.07 14.83
N GLU A 2 -37.87 -16.47 13.74
CA GLU A 2 -36.43 -16.47 13.52
C GLU A 2 -35.85 -15.06 13.36
N SER A 3 -34.88 -14.72 14.22
CA SER A 3 -34.12 -13.47 14.18
C SER A 3 -33.20 -13.46 12.95
N SER A 4 -33.65 -12.84 11.86
CA SER A 4 -32.84 -12.63 10.66
C SER A 4 -31.71 -11.63 10.93
N LYS A 5 -30.53 -12.15 11.28
CA LYS A 5 -29.28 -11.38 11.22
C LYS A 5 -29.09 -10.84 9.79
N PRO A 6 -28.73 -9.56 9.60
CA PRO A 6 -28.28 -9.11 8.29
C PRO A 6 -26.97 -9.83 7.96
N LYS A 7 -26.99 -10.69 6.94
CA LYS A 7 -25.79 -11.26 6.34
C LYS A 7 -24.88 -10.10 5.92
N SER A 8 -23.79 -9.87 6.65
CA SER A 8 -22.70 -9.01 6.20
C SER A 8 -22.22 -9.58 4.88
N ASN A 9 -22.48 -8.86 3.80
CA ASN A 9 -22.16 -9.32 2.45
C ASN A 9 -20.64 -9.21 2.26
N ILE A 10 -19.93 -10.28 2.64
CA ILE A 10 -18.47 -10.43 2.54
C ILE A 10 -17.99 -10.09 1.12
N GLN A 11 -18.85 -10.26 0.11
CA GLN A 11 -18.56 -9.90 -1.27
C GLN A 11 -18.44 -8.39 -1.49
N THR A 12 -19.30 -7.57 -0.88
CA THR A 12 -19.25 -6.10 -1.05
C THR A 12 -18.06 -5.47 -0.32
N ASP A 13 -17.65 -6.05 0.80
CA ASP A 13 -16.43 -5.63 1.51
C ASP A 13 -15.18 -6.07 0.73
N LYS A 14 -15.15 -7.28 0.15
CA LYS A 14 -14.08 -7.68 -0.76
C LYS A 14 -13.97 -6.78 -1.98
N VAL A 15 -15.09 -6.35 -2.59
CA VAL A 15 -15.09 -5.42 -3.73
C VAL A 15 -14.58 -4.03 -3.33
N LYS A 16 -14.86 -3.55 -2.10
CA LYS A 16 -14.28 -2.29 -1.57
C LYS A 16 -12.79 -2.42 -1.24
N VAL A 17 -12.36 -3.55 -0.70
CA VAL A 17 -10.94 -3.85 -0.43
C VAL A 17 -10.16 -3.95 -1.75
N PHE A 18 -10.73 -4.58 -2.78
CA PHE A 18 -10.11 -4.71 -4.09
C PHE A 18 -10.05 -3.37 -4.84
N ASN A 19 -11.11 -2.55 -4.76
CA ASN A 19 -11.14 -1.19 -5.32
C ASN A 19 -10.33 -0.15 -4.51
N GLY A 20 -9.86 -0.50 -3.32
CA GLY A 20 -8.89 0.26 -2.52
C GLY A 20 -7.46 -0.27 -2.63
N LEU A 21 -7.26 -1.44 -3.26
CA LEU A 21 -5.95 -2.09 -3.39
C LEU A 21 -5.10 -1.47 -4.51
N ILE A 22 -5.75 -0.82 -5.49
CA ILE A 22 -5.04 -0.04 -6.50
C ILE A 22 -5.06 1.43 -6.07
N PRO A 23 -3.90 2.03 -5.77
CA PRO A 23 -3.88 3.38 -5.24
C PRO A 23 -4.32 4.34 -6.33
N ARG A 24 -5.51 4.92 -6.18
CA ARG A 24 -6.04 5.98 -7.05
C ARG A 24 -5.05 7.12 -7.34
N PRO A 25 -4.16 7.56 -6.42
CA PRO A 25 -3.14 8.56 -6.74
C PRO A 25 -1.97 8.02 -7.58
N ILE A 26 -1.66 6.71 -7.54
CA ILE A 26 -0.69 6.09 -8.45
C ILE A 26 -1.25 6.13 -9.86
N ILE A 27 -2.49 5.69 -10.07
CA ILE A 27 -3.12 5.73 -11.40
C ILE A 27 -3.14 7.17 -11.94
N ILE A 28 -3.44 8.18 -11.11
CA ILE A 28 -3.49 9.58 -11.54
C ILE A 28 -2.10 10.15 -11.83
N LYS A 29 -1.09 9.91 -10.97
CA LYS A 29 0.30 10.32 -11.26
C LYS A 29 0.87 9.57 -12.47
N HIS A 30 0.55 8.28 -12.61
CA HIS A 30 0.93 7.47 -13.75
C HIS A 30 0.27 8.02 -15.02
N ILE A 31 -1.04 8.29 -15.04
CA ILE A 31 -1.78 8.87 -16.18
C ILE A 31 -1.25 10.26 -16.57
N LYS A 32 -0.92 11.13 -15.61
CA LYS A 32 -0.39 12.48 -15.90
C LYS A 32 1.06 12.46 -16.38
N LEU A 33 1.84 11.48 -15.94
CA LEU A 33 3.28 11.39 -16.22
C LEU A 33 3.62 10.42 -17.36
N HIS A 34 2.69 9.56 -17.76
CA HIS A 34 2.79 8.67 -18.92
C HIS A 34 3.00 9.42 -20.25
N PRO A 35 2.25 10.51 -20.58
CA PRO A 35 2.49 11.24 -21.83
C PRO A 35 3.86 11.93 -21.83
N ILE A 36 4.29 12.51 -20.70
CA ILE A 36 5.57 13.20 -20.59
C ILE A 36 6.75 12.21 -20.70
N ARG A 37 6.64 11.02 -20.08
CA ARG A 37 7.63 9.93 -20.23
C ARG A 37 7.69 9.39 -21.66
N GLY A 38 6.52 9.20 -22.28
CA GLY A 38 6.43 8.76 -23.68
C GLY A 38 7.09 9.74 -24.65
N CYS A 39 6.86 11.05 -24.47
CA CYS A 39 7.47 12.09 -25.30
C CYS A 39 9.01 12.14 -25.20
N ILE A 40 9.57 11.92 -24.00
CA ILE A 40 11.03 11.87 -23.81
C ILE A 40 11.62 10.61 -24.44
N PHE A 41 10.94 9.47 -24.32
CA PHE A 41 11.37 8.22 -24.96
C PHE A 41 11.29 8.30 -26.49
N LEU A 42 10.21 8.89 -27.03
CA LEU A 42 10.05 9.13 -28.46
C LEU A 42 11.12 10.09 -29.00
N ALA A 43 11.41 11.18 -28.29
CA ALA A 43 12.46 12.12 -28.67
C ALA A 43 13.84 11.47 -28.69
N TYR A 44 14.17 10.66 -27.68
CA TYR A 44 15.45 9.96 -27.61
C TYR A 44 15.57 8.85 -28.66
N TYR A 45 14.50 8.08 -28.89
CA TYR A 45 14.42 7.07 -29.94
C TYR A 45 14.62 7.67 -31.34
N VAL A 46 14.02 8.83 -31.61
CA VAL A 46 14.19 9.56 -32.89
C VAL A 46 15.62 10.08 -33.05
N ILE A 47 16.25 10.57 -31.97
CA ILE A 47 17.65 11.03 -32.01
C ILE A 47 18.62 9.85 -32.26
N PHE A 48 18.36 8.69 -31.67
CA PHE A 48 19.18 7.49 -31.83
C PHE A 48 19.03 6.84 -33.21
N LEU A 49 17.82 6.86 -33.80
CA LEU A 49 17.59 6.47 -35.20
C LEU A 49 18.29 7.42 -36.20
N SER A 50 18.52 8.67 -35.80
CA SER A 50 19.22 9.67 -36.61
C SER A 50 20.75 9.45 -36.65
N TYR A 51 21.28 8.54 -35.83
CA TYR A 51 22.70 8.23 -35.77
C TYR A 51 23.05 7.14 -36.78
N LYS A 52 23.52 7.53 -37.97
CA LYS A 52 24.12 6.61 -38.94
C LYS A 52 25.57 6.32 -38.53
N ALA A 53 25.82 5.11 -38.00
CA ALA A 53 27.16 4.57 -37.85
C ALA A 53 27.57 3.85 -39.14
N ASP A 54 28.76 4.17 -39.66
CA ASP A 54 29.28 3.68 -40.95
C ASP A 54 29.97 2.29 -40.84
N LYS A 55 29.68 1.53 -39.77
CA LYS A 55 30.23 0.19 -39.51
C LYS A 55 29.19 -0.69 -38.82
N PRO A 56 29.24 -2.03 -39.00
CA PRO A 56 28.29 -2.90 -38.34
C PRO A 56 28.52 -2.84 -36.84
N SER A 57 27.58 -2.24 -36.15
CA SER A 57 27.64 -2.01 -34.72
C SER A 57 26.47 -2.73 -34.06
N PHE A 58 26.52 -2.88 -32.73
CA PHE A 58 25.49 -3.57 -31.93
C PHE A 58 24.07 -2.97 -32.07
N PHE A 59 23.92 -1.93 -32.90
CA PHE A 59 22.72 -1.16 -33.20
C PHE A 59 22.15 -1.40 -34.61
N ASP A 60 22.70 -2.31 -35.41
CA ASP A 60 22.19 -2.58 -36.76
C ASP A 60 20.80 -3.21 -36.74
N ASP A 61 20.52 -4.06 -35.75
CA ASP A 61 19.23 -4.71 -35.56
C ASP A 61 18.33 -3.91 -34.60
N PRO A 62 17.06 -3.64 -34.97
CA PRO A 62 16.10 -2.94 -34.11
C PRO A 62 15.91 -3.61 -32.75
N ILE A 63 15.99 -4.95 -32.71
CA ILE A 63 15.80 -5.75 -31.50
C ILE A 63 17.05 -5.68 -30.61
N GLN A 64 18.24 -5.75 -31.21
CA GLN A 64 19.51 -5.62 -30.48
C GLN A 64 19.69 -4.21 -29.92
N SER A 65 19.23 -3.18 -30.65
CA SER A 65 19.20 -1.79 -30.18
C SER A 65 18.33 -1.60 -28.94
N ILE A 66 17.15 -2.23 -28.89
CA ILE A 66 16.26 -2.17 -27.72
C ILE A 66 16.90 -2.85 -26.52
N LEU A 67 17.52 -4.02 -26.72
CA LEU A 67 18.21 -4.76 -25.68
C LEU A 67 19.44 -3.98 -25.16
N ALA A 68 20.21 -3.37 -26.06
CA ALA A 68 21.35 -2.53 -25.72
C ALA A 68 20.94 -1.30 -24.91
N MET A 69 19.85 -0.64 -25.28
CA MET A 69 19.29 0.48 -24.51
C MET A 69 18.80 0.03 -23.12
N PHE A 70 18.30 -1.19 -22.99
CA PHE A 70 17.89 -1.75 -21.70
C PHE A 70 19.09 -2.09 -20.81
N ILE A 71 20.11 -2.74 -21.33
CA ILE A 71 21.34 -3.08 -20.59
C ILE A 71 22.10 -1.80 -20.19
N MET A 72 22.13 -0.81 -21.09
CA MET A 72 22.60 0.55 -20.78
C MET A 72 21.77 1.18 -19.64
N SER A 73 20.46 0.96 -19.55
CA SER A 73 19.68 1.47 -18.40
C SER A 73 20.00 0.78 -17.06
N LEU A 74 20.61 -0.42 -17.08
CA LEU A 74 20.99 -1.21 -15.89
C LEU A 74 22.38 -0.89 -15.32
N SER A 75 23.02 0.14 -15.84
CA SER A 75 24.34 0.59 -15.41
C SER A 75 25.54 -0.28 -15.84
N GLU A 76 25.41 -1.08 -16.90
CA GLU A 76 26.46 -1.96 -17.42
C GLU A 76 26.98 -1.42 -18.77
N PHE A 77 28.17 -0.79 -18.76
CA PHE A 77 28.63 0.07 -19.88
C PHE A 77 30.08 -0.08 -20.32
N GLY A 78 30.87 -0.90 -19.62
CA GLY A 78 32.32 -0.98 -19.86
C GLY A 78 32.65 -1.13 -21.35
N ASP A 79 31.95 -2.05 -22.00
CA ASP A 79 32.19 -2.43 -23.39
C ASP A 79 31.61 -1.42 -24.41
N ILE A 80 30.59 -0.65 -24.01
CA ILE A 80 29.93 0.32 -24.89
C ILE A 80 30.71 1.64 -24.91
N TYR A 81 31.31 2.01 -23.77
CA TYR A 81 32.15 3.21 -23.65
C TYR A 81 33.41 3.14 -24.54
N GLU A 82 34.03 1.96 -24.66
CA GLU A 82 35.20 1.75 -25.53
C GLU A 82 34.85 1.83 -27.02
N GLN A 83 33.64 1.41 -27.40
CA GLN A 83 33.17 1.48 -28.78
C GLN A 83 32.92 2.94 -29.24
N PHE A 84 32.50 3.82 -28.34
CA PHE A 84 32.33 5.26 -28.64
C PHE A 84 33.64 5.98 -28.97
N HIS A 85 34.79 5.45 -28.56
CA HIS A 85 36.10 6.02 -28.90
C HIS A 85 36.44 5.87 -30.40
N HIS A 86 35.86 4.85 -31.04
CA HIS A 86 36.11 4.51 -32.45
C HIS A 86 35.18 5.22 -33.44
N THR A 87 34.26 6.06 -32.97
CA THR A 87 33.30 6.76 -33.81
C THR A 87 33.76 8.17 -34.21
N HIS A 88 33.34 8.63 -35.40
CA HIS A 88 33.78 9.89 -36.02
C HIS A 88 33.42 11.16 -35.23
N HIS A 89 32.42 11.09 -34.33
CA HIS A 89 31.95 12.21 -33.51
C HIS A 89 32.02 11.89 -32.01
N GLN A 90 33.24 11.77 -31.50
CA GLN A 90 33.58 11.35 -30.13
C GLN A 90 32.98 12.27 -29.05
N ASN A 91 33.03 13.59 -29.26
CA ASN A 91 32.62 14.58 -28.25
C ASN A 91 31.11 14.63 -28.08
N ILE A 92 30.38 14.51 -29.20
CA ILE A 92 28.92 14.53 -29.22
C ILE A 92 28.38 13.30 -28.49
N ALA A 93 28.90 12.11 -28.79
CA ALA A 93 28.49 10.87 -28.13
C ALA A 93 28.70 10.89 -26.60
N LYS A 94 29.83 11.43 -26.14
CA LYS A 94 30.14 11.54 -24.69
C LYS A 94 29.15 12.44 -23.95
N VAL A 95 28.75 13.57 -24.53
CA VAL A 95 27.78 14.49 -23.91
C VAL A 95 26.38 13.85 -23.83
N PHE A 96 25.97 13.15 -24.88
CA PHE A 96 24.68 12.44 -24.89
C PHE A 96 24.63 11.29 -23.87
N PHE A 97 25.75 10.58 -23.68
CA PHE A 97 25.86 9.52 -22.69
C PHE A 97 25.66 10.03 -21.26
N ILE A 98 26.30 11.16 -20.90
CA ILE A 98 26.16 11.76 -19.56
C ILE A 98 24.72 12.24 -19.33
N MET A 99 24.10 12.87 -20.33
CA MET A 99 22.71 13.30 -20.26
C MET A 99 21.75 12.12 -20.11
N TYR A 100 21.99 11.01 -20.81
CA TYR A 100 21.21 9.78 -20.67
C TYR A 100 21.31 9.18 -19.26
N MET A 101 22.51 9.10 -18.69
CA MET A 101 22.75 8.61 -17.34
C MET A 101 21.98 9.42 -16.28
N ALA A 102 21.99 10.75 -16.42
CA ALA A 102 21.24 11.64 -15.53
C ALA A 102 19.71 11.43 -15.65
N LEU A 103 19.20 11.25 -16.87
CA LEU A 103 17.78 11.03 -17.12
C LEU A 103 17.28 9.69 -16.56
N VAL A 104 18.04 8.60 -16.73
CA VAL A 104 17.69 7.28 -16.17
C VAL A 104 17.65 7.33 -14.64
N ALA A 105 18.64 7.96 -14.00
CA ALA A 105 18.66 8.11 -12.54
C ALA A 105 17.43 8.89 -12.02
N LEU A 106 17.07 10.00 -12.68
CA LEU A 106 15.88 10.79 -12.32
C LEU A 106 14.57 10.01 -12.54
N LEU A 107 14.50 9.16 -13.56
CA LEU A 107 13.33 8.30 -13.84
C LEU A 107 13.15 7.22 -12.76
N LEU A 108 14.23 6.55 -12.36
CA LEU A 108 14.22 5.50 -11.33
C LEU A 108 13.83 6.06 -9.96
N ILE A 109 14.43 7.19 -9.55
CA ILE A 109 14.13 7.85 -8.28
C ILE A 109 12.65 8.26 -8.20
N ASN A 110 12.12 8.84 -9.27
CA ASN A 110 10.73 9.29 -9.32
C ASN A 110 9.72 8.11 -9.24
N MET A 111 10.10 6.92 -9.73
CA MET A 111 9.30 5.70 -9.58
C MET A 111 9.43 5.10 -8.19
N LEU A 112 10.64 5.05 -7.65
CA LEU A 112 10.93 4.47 -6.34
C LEU A 112 10.22 5.24 -5.22
N ILE A 113 10.27 6.57 -5.25
CA ILE A 113 9.60 7.42 -4.24
C ILE A 113 8.08 7.28 -4.32
N ALA A 114 7.50 7.11 -5.52
CA ALA A 114 6.05 6.97 -5.68
C ALA A 114 5.51 5.65 -5.09
N MET A 115 6.24 4.55 -5.26
CA MET A 115 5.85 3.25 -4.71
C MET A 115 6.14 3.15 -3.21
N MET A 116 7.33 3.58 -2.78
CA MET A 116 7.74 3.56 -1.38
C MET A 116 6.98 4.58 -0.52
N GLY A 117 6.64 5.75 -1.06
CA GLY A 117 5.89 6.77 -0.33
C GLY A 117 4.48 6.33 0.02
N LYS A 118 3.79 5.61 -0.88
CA LYS A 118 2.45 5.10 -0.63
C LYS A 118 2.44 3.94 0.36
N THR A 119 3.39 3.01 0.25
CA THR A 119 3.50 1.91 1.22
C THR A 119 3.86 2.44 2.60
N TYR A 120 4.72 3.47 2.69
CA TYR A 120 5.02 4.13 3.96
C TYR A 120 3.79 4.75 4.61
N GLN A 121 2.93 5.41 3.83
CA GLN A 121 1.70 6.02 4.34
C GLN A 121 0.67 4.97 4.79
N ASP A 122 0.51 3.87 4.04
CA ASP A 122 -0.34 2.73 4.43
C ASP A 122 0.16 2.02 5.70
N ILE A 123 1.48 1.92 5.88
CA ILE A 123 2.10 1.36 7.09
C ILE A 123 1.89 2.31 8.27
N ALA A 124 1.97 3.62 8.06
CA ALA A 124 1.71 4.63 9.07
C ALA A 124 0.25 4.69 9.52
N GLU A 125 -0.73 4.25 8.72
CA GLU A 125 -2.13 4.08 9.15
C GLU A 125 -2.33 2.78 9.96
N ARG A 126 -1.43 1.80 9.81
CA ARG A 126 -1.46 0.51 10.51
C ARG A 126 -0.66 0.54 11.83
N LYS A 127 -0.66 1.66 12.57
CA LYS A 127 0.08 1.80 13.84
C LYS A 127 -0.30 0.78 14.92
N ASN A 128 -1.41 0.05 14.80
CA ASN A 128 -1.81 -0.97 15.78
C ASN A 128 -1.40 -2.40 15.38
N GLU A 129 -0.63 -2.58 14.29
CA GLU A 129 -0.13 -3.91 13.90
C GLU A 129 0.90 -4.45 14.89
N TRP A 130 1.74 -3.59 15.49
CA TRP A 130 2.71 -4.03 16.48
C TRP A 130 2.02 -4.58 17.74
N MET A 131 0.94 -3.93 18.21
CA MET A 131 0.12 -4.44 19.32
C MET A 131 -0.55 -5.77 18.96
N ARG A 132 -1.00 -5.91 17.71
CA ARG A 132 -1.59 -7.15 17.22
C ARG A 132 -0.56 -8.29 17.17
N GLN A 133 0.66 -7.99 16.73
CA GLN A 133 1.76 -8.96 16.72
C GLN A 133 2.17 -9.34 18.15
N TRP A 134 2.28 -8.36 19.05
CA TRP A 134 2.58 -8.60 20.46
C TRP A 134 1.51 -9.47 21.14
N ALA A 135 0.23 -9.14 20.97
CA ALA A 135 -0.87 -9.97 21.50
C ALA A 135 -0.86 -11.40 20.92
N ARG A 136 -0.50 -11.56 19.64
CA ARG A 136 -0.37 -12.87 19.02
C ARG A 136 0.77 -13.69 19.64
N ILE A 137 1.91 -13.06 19.90
CA ILE A 137 3.06 -13.72 20.55
C ILE A 137 2.68 -14.13 21.98
N VAL A 138 2.07 -13.23 22.75
CA VAL A 138 1.61 -13.51 24.11
C VAL A 138 0.66 -14.71 24.13
N LEU A 139 -0.37 -14.74 23.26
CA LEU A 139 -1.31 -15.86 23.18
C LEU A 139 -0.66 -17.20 22.81
N VAL A 140 0.37 -17.18 21.97
CA VAL A 140 1.12 -18.40 21.60
C VAL A 140 1.95 -18.89 22.78
N VAL A 141 2.60 -17.96 23.50
CA VAL A 141 3.37 -18.27 24.71
C VAL A 141 2.47 -18.79 25.82
N GLU A 142 1.32 -18.17 26.06
CA GLU A 142 0.33 -18.60 27.06
C GLU A 142 -0.18 -20.02 26.79
N ARG A 143 -0.42 -20.38 25.51
CA ARG A 143 -0.80 -21.75 25.13
C ARG A 143 0.32 -22.77 25.32
N GLY A 144 1.58 -22.33 25.43
CA GLY A 144 2.72 -23.18 25.76
C GLY A 144 2.84 -23.51 27.25
N VAL A 145 2.10 -22.82 28.13
CA VAL A 145 2.15 -23.03 29.59
C VAL A 145 1.13 -24.11 30.00
N PRO A 146 1.52 -25.11 30.81
CA PRO A 146 0.59 -26.14 31.28
C PRO A 146 -0.54 -25.54 32.15
N PRO A 147 -1.76 -26.12 32.09
CA PRO A 147 -2.98 -25.51 32.65
C PRO A 147 -2.96 -25.28 34.16
N HIS A 148 -2.17 -26.06 34.92
CA HIS A 148 -2.08 -25.91 36.37
C HIS A 148 -1.42 -24.59 36.79
N ILE A 149 -0.34 -24.18 36.10
CA ILE A 149 0.36 -22.91 36.36
C ILE A 149 -0.50 -21.71 35.93
N CYS A 150 -1.21 -21.84 34.80
CA CYS A 150 -2.10 -20.79 34.30
C CYS A 150 -3.25 -20.49 35.28
N LEU A 151 -3.87 -21.52 35.87
CA LEU A 151 -4.92 -21.36 36.87
C LEU A 151 -4.41 -20.71 38.16
N GLU A 152 -3.19 -21.08 38.59
CA GLU A 152 -2.56 -20.48 39.76
C GLU A 152 -2.24 -18.99 39.52
N GLN A 153 -1.71 -18.64 38.35
CA GLN A 153 -1.47 -17.26 37.94
C GLN A 153 -2.78 -16.47 37.87
N GLN A 154 -3.82 -17.02 37.24
CA GLN A 154 -5.15 -16.38 37.17
C GLN A 154 -5.73 -16.12 38.57
N ARG A 155 -5.55 -17.05 39.50
CA ARG A 155 -5.99 -16.91 40.89
C ARG A 155 -5.22 -15.80 41.62
N ASN A 156 -3.91 -15.68 41.39
CA ASN A 156 -3.06 -14.66 42.00
C ASN A 156 -3.40 -13.24 41.51
N TYR A 157 -3.80 -13.08 40.24
CA TYR A 157 -4.22 -11.78 39.70
C TYR A 157 -5.70 -11.44 39.96
N SER A 158 -6.50 -12.38 40.52
CA SER A 158 -7.92 -12.17 40.83
C SER A 158 -8.13 -11.62 42.25
N GLN A 159 -8.98 -10.60 42.40
CA GLN A 159 -9.37 -10.05 43.70
C GLN A 159 -10.75 -10.57 44.12
N ALA A 160 -10.96 -10.77 45.42
CA ALA A 160 -12.26 -11.16 45.96
C ALA A 160 -13.18 -9.93 46.04
N MET A 161 -14.36 -10.02 45.43
CA MET A 161 -15.43 -9.04 45.58
C MET A 161 -16.21 -9.29 46.88
N ALA A 162 -16.99 -8.28 47.31
CA ALA A 162 -17.85 -8.38 48.49
C ALA A 162 -18.87 -9.54 48.44
N ASP A 163 -19.25 -9.97 47.23
CA ASP A 163 -20.14 -11.10 46.94
C ASP A 163 -19.42 -12.48 47.00
N GLY A 164 -18.17 -12.53 47.47
CA GLY A 164 -17.35 -13.75 47.57
C GLY A 164 -16.79 -14.27 46.25
N ARG A 165 -17.25 -13.75 45.10
CA ARG A 165 -16.72 -14.08 43.76
C ARG A 165 -15.38 -13.40 43.52
N ARG A 166 -14.44 -14.10 42.85
CA ARG A 166 -13.17 -13.53 42.42
C ARG A 166 -13.26 -12.96 41.01
N ALA A 167 -12.74 -11.76 40.80
CA ALA A 167 -12.73 -11.09 39.51
C ALA A 167 -11.39 -10.36 39.26
N LEU A 168 -10.99 -10.27 38.00
CA LEU A 168 -9.86 -9.43 37.58
C LEU A 168 -10.37 -8.01 37.38
N VAL A 169 -9.85 -7.06 38.17
CA VAL A 169 -10.20 -5.65 38.06
C VAL A 169 -9.05 -4.92 37.38
N LEU A 170 -9.31 -4.40 36.18
CA LEU A 170 -8.35 -3.57 35.45
C LEU A 170 -8.83 -2.12 35.52
N ARG A 171 -8.01 -1.24 36.10
CA ARG A 171 -8.23 0.21 36.01
C ARG A 171 -7.47 0.69 34.78
N LEU A 172 -8.18 0.92 33.68
CA LEU A 172 -7.60 1.53 32.49
C LEU A 172 -7.68 3.05 32.63
N GLU A 173 -6.55 3.69 32.91
CA GLU A 173 -6.41 5.13 32.70
C GLU A 173 -6.32 5.39 31.19
N HIS A 174 -7.33 6.09 30.66
CA HIS A 174 -7.31 6.60 29.31
C HIS A 174 -6.99 8.09 29.39
N ASN A 175 -6.18 8.59 28.46
CA ASN A 175 -6.00 10.03 28.31
C ASN A 175 -7.37 10.68 28.01
N GLU A 176 -7.61 11.92 28.45
CA GLU A 176 -8.91 12.58 28.26
C GLU A 176 -9.30 12.64 26.77
N THR A 177 -8.31 12.78 25.88
CA THR A 177 -8.50 12.74 24.42
C THR A 177 -9.01 11.38 23.92
N GLU A 178 -8.45 10.26 24.37
CA GLU A 178 -8.91 8.93 23.96
C GLU A 178 -10.31 8.61 24.50
N LYS A 179 -10.63 9.10 25.70
CA LYS A 179 -11.93 8.92 26.34
C LYS A 179 -13.03 9.68 25.57
N GLU A 180 -12.72 10.87 25.07
CA GLU A 180 -13.62 11.64 24.20
C GLU A 180 -13.84 10.95 22.84
N GLU A 181 -12.79 10.40 22.23
CA GLU A 181 -12.92 9.62 20.99
C GLU A 181 -13.77 8.37 21.19
N LEU A 182 -13.56 7.63 22.29
CA LEU A 182 -14.37 6.47 22.65
C LEU A 182 -15.84 6.82 22.86
N ARG A 183 -16.13 7.96 23.51
CA ARG A 183 -17.49 8.48 23.68
C ARG A 183 -18.13 8.84 22.34
N CYS A 184 -17.42 9.56 21.48
CA CYS A 184 -17.90 9.92 20.14
C CYS A 184 -18.22 8.68 19.30
N ILE A 185 -17.35 7.66 19.32
CA ILE A 185 -17.57 6.40 18.61
C ILE A 185 -18.81 5.67 19.16
N ALA A 186 -18.98 5.63 20.49
CA ALA A 186 -20.15 5.01 21.11
C ALA A 186 -21.45 5.72 20.72
N GLU A 187 -21.48 7.06 20.77
CA GLU A 187 -22.61 7.89 20.36
C GLU A 187 -22.93 7.74 18.85
N MET A 188 -21.90 7.68 18.02
CA MET A 188 -22.05 7.46 16.58
C MET A 188 -22.63 6.07 16.30
N ARG A 189 -22.30 5.04 17.10
CA ARG A 189 -22.92 3.71 16.96
C ARG A 189 -24.40 3.75 17.33
N THR A 190 -24.76 4.39 18.44
CA THR A 190 -26.16 4.49 18.90
C THR A 190 -27.02 5.23 17.88
N SER A 191 -26.55 6.39 17.41
CA SER A 191 -27.27 7.18 16.39
C SER A 191 -27.38 6.45 15.05
N ASN A 192 -26.35 5.71 14.61
CA ASN A 192 -26.42 4.89 13.40
C ASN A 192 -27.44 3.76 13.51
N VAL A 193 -27.57 3.12 14.68
CA VAL A 193 -28.57 2.09 14.94
C VAL A 193 -29.98 2.68 14.86
N GLU A 194 -30.21 3.84 15.48
CA GLU A 194 -31.49 4.54 15.42
C GLU A 194 -31.84 4.98 14.00
N GLN A 195 -30.89 5.54 13.25
CA GLN A 195 -31.10 5.93 11.86
C GLN A 195 -31.43 4.72 10.98
N ARG A 196 -30.79 3.57 11.21
CA ARG A 196 -31.13 2.31 10.52
C ARG A 196 -32.54 1.84 10.86
N ALA A 197 -32.96 1.94 12.12
CA ALA A 197 -34.33 1.60 12.53
C ALA A 197 -35.38 2.52 11.89
N ARG A 198 -35.13 3.83 11.85
CA ARG A 198 -35.99 4.84 11.18
C ARG A 198 -36.10 4.58 9.68
N ARG A 199 -34.99 4.24 9.01
CA ARG A 199 -34.99 3.89 7.58
C ARG A 199 -35.81 2.64 7.29
N LYS A 200 -35.73 1.61 8.14
CA LYS A 200 -36.54 0.38 8.02
C LYS A 200 -38.04 0.65 8.19
N LYS A 201 -38.44 1.48 9.16
CA LYS A 201 -39.84 1.90 9.35
C LYS A 201 -40.38 2.63 8.12
N ARG A 202 -39.65 3.62 7.60
CA ARG A 202 -40.02 4.36 6.37
C ARG A 202 -40.14 3.44 5.14
N GLN A 203 -39.30 2.40 5.04
CA GLN A 203 -39.40 1.41 3.96
C GLN A 203 -40.62 0.49 4.12
N ALA A 204 -40.97 0.10 5.34
CA ALA A 204 -42.17 -0.70 5.62
C ALA A 204 -43.45 0.10 5.32
N GLU A 205 -43.50 1.38 5.73
CA GLU A 205 -44.63 2.28 5.45
C GLU A 205 -44.82 2.53 3.95
N LYS A 206 -43.73 2.68 3.18
CA LYS A 206 -43.82 2.81 1.72
C LYS A 206 -44.36 1.53 1.07
N LYS A 207 -43.90 0.35 1.51
CA LYS A 207 -44.42 -0.93 1.00
C LYS A 207 -45.89 -1.15 1.32
N ALA A 208 -46.34 -0.72 2.50
CA ALA A 208 -47.75 -0.81 2.91
C ALA A 208 -48.69 0.13 2.13
N LYS A 209 -48.17 1.18 1.48
CA LYS A 209 -48.94 2.10 0.64
C LYS A 209 -48.96 1.73 -0.84
N THR A 210 -48.16 0.75 -1.26
CA THR A 210 -48.05 0.31 -2.67
C THR A 210 -48.80 -1.00 -2.94
N THR A 211 -49.39 -1.60 -1.90
CA THR A 211 -50.29 -2.76 -1.96
C THR A 211 -51.71 -2.28 -1.73
#